data_AF-A0A9W8ULC3-F1
#
_entry.id   AF-A0A9W8ULC3-F1
#
_cell.length_a   1.000
_cell.length_b   1.000
_cell.length_c   1.000
_cell.angle_alpha   90.00
_cell.angle_beta   90.00
_cell.angle_gamma   90.00
#
_symmetry.space_group_name_H-M   'P 1'
#
loop_
_entity.id
_entity.type
_entity.pdbx_description
1 polymer ?
#
loop_
_entity_poly.entity_id
_entity_poly.type
_entity_poly.pdbx_seq_one_letter_code
_entity_poly.pdbx_strand_id
1 'polypeptide(L)'
;MHTVERLWQYHRTHHLTKHPNPLLTLYADTEQELFDIAGIPLLAYFTMKFIGFPMGFYEWWVCHQYIVWAELAGHSGLRMAATPPNPFNWLLRMFAAELIIEDHDLHHRKGWKTSANYGKQTRLWDRIFGTCRDRVECYHANIEWNEQVTMPIF
;
A
#
# COMPACT_ATOMS: atom_id res chain seq x y z
N MET A 1 -8.31 -4.66 -9.72
CA MET A 1 -7.70 -5.47 -10.80
C MET A 1 -7.69 -6.97 -10.49
N HIS A 2 -7.58 -7.36 -9.22
CA HIS A 2 -7.42 -8.75 -8.75
C HIS A 2 -8.64 -9.65 -8.90
N THR A 3 -9.84 -9.07 -8.94
CA THR A 3 -11.13 -9.79 -8.98
C THR A 3 -11.78 -9.79 -10.37
N VAL A 4 -11.30 -8.96 -11.30
CA VAL A 4 -11.83 -8.82 -12.66
C VAL A 4 -10.81 -9.37 -13.63
N GLU A 5 -11.12 -10.52 -14.26
CA GLU A 5 -10.18 -11.26 -15.11
C GLU A 5 -9.58 -10.42 -16.24
N ARG A 6 -10.38 -9.57 -16.89
CA ARG A 6 -9.93 -8.67 -17.97
C ARG A 6 -8.92 -7.61 -17.49
N LEU A 7 -8.95 -7.24 -16.22
CA LEU A 7 -8.04 -6.25 -15.65
C LEU A 7 -6.79 -6.89 -15.02
N TRP A 8 -6.86 -8.19 -14.69
CA TRP A 8 -5.73 -8.91 -14.08
C TRP A 8 -4.50 -8.96 -14.99
N GLN A 9 -4.70 -9.03 -16.31
CA GLN A 9 -3.59 -9.09 -17.27
C GLN A 9 -2.62 -7.90 -17.16
N TYR A 10 -3.12 -6.73 -16.74
CA TYR A 10 -2.30 -5.52 -16.58
C TYR A 10 -1.61 -5.44 -15.22
N HIS A 11 -1.90 -6.36 -14.29
CA HIS A 11 -1.43 -6.28 -12.91
C HIS A 11 -0.68 -7.55 -12.47
N ARG A 12 -0.78 -8.63 -13.24
CA ARG A 12 -0.21 -9.94 -12.88
C ARG A 12 1.31 -9.93 -12.76
N THR A 13 2.01 -9.15 -13.59
CA THR A 13 3.48 -9.08 -13.59
C THR A 13 4.01 -8.52 -12.28
N HIS A 14 3.36 -7.46 -11.77
CA HIS A 14 3.63 -6.90 -10.45
C HIS A 14 3.48 -7.95 -9.31
N HIS A 15 2.54 -8.87 -9.46
CA HIS A 15 2.35 -9.97 -8.52
C HIS A 15 3.23 -11.20 -8.73
N LEU A 16 4.15 -11.20 -9.70
CA LEU A 16 5.17 -12.24 -9.80
C LEU A 16 6.19 -12.12 -8.65
N THR A 17 6.35 -10.93 -8.08
CA THR A 17 7.16 -10.70 -6.88
C THR A 17 6.47 -11.27 -5.64
N LYS A 18 6.59 -12.59 -5.42
CA LYS A 18 6.00 -13.31 -4.27
C LYS A 18 6.75 -13.15 -2.96
N HIS A 19 8.01 -12.77 -3.07
CA HIS A 19 8.88 -12.41 -1.97
C HIS A 19 9.27 -10.95 -2.20
N PRO A 20 8.50 -10.01 -1.61
CA PRO A 20 8.74 -8.59 -1.84
C PRO A 20 10.18 -8.25 -1.47
N ASN A 21 10.84 -7.56 -2.40
CA ASN A 21 12.10 -6.89 -2.15
C ASN A 21 12.06 -5.50 -2.81
N PRO A 22 12.80 -4.51 -2.28
CA PRO A 22 12.76 -3.15 -2.82
C PRO A 22 13.15 -3.05 -4.30
N LEU A 23 14.06 -3.92 -4.78
CA LEU A 23 14.55 -3.89 -6.16
C LEU A 23 13.46 -4.22 -7.18
N LEU A 24 12.43 -4.99 -6.77
CA LEU A 24 11.32 -5.41 -7.61
C LEU A 24 10.02 -4.65 -7.33
N THR A 25 10.09 -3.52 -6.60
CA THR A 25 8.93 -2.69 -6.26
C THR A 25 8.14 -2.26 -7.51
N LEU A 26 8.86 -1.81 -8.55
CA LEU A 26 8.27 -1.37 -9.80
C LEU A 26 8.33 -2.44 -10.90
N TYR A 27 8.57 -3.71 -10.55
CA TYR A 27 8.60 -4.76 -11.57
C TYR A 27 7.17 -5.03 -12.07
N ALA A 28 6.76 -4.36 -13.15
CA ALA A 28 5.41 -4.44 -13.69
C ALA A 28 5.38 -4.30 -15.22
N ASP A 29 4.22 -4.52 -15.82
CA ASP A 29 4.01 -4.24 -17.24
C ASP A 29 3.91 -2.71 -17.46
N THR A 30 4.25 -2.24 -18.66
CA THR A 30 4.27 -0.81 -18.99
C THR A 30 2.95 -0.10 -18.68
N GLU A 31 1.82 -0.75 -18.92
CA GLU A 31 0.50 -0.19 -18.61
C GLU A 31 0.33 0.06 -17.11
N GLN A 32 0.74 -0.89 -16.27
CA GLN A 32 0.69 -0.73 -14.81
C GLN A 32 1.54 0.46 -14.36
N GLU A 33 2.76 0.56 -14.89
CA GLU A 33 3.67 1.66 -14.56
C GLU A 33 3.09 3.02 -14.98
N LEU A 34 2.50 3.12 -16.17
CA LEU A 34 1.85 4.34 -16.64
C LEU A 34 0.67 4.73 -15.75
N PHE A 35 -0.16 3.76 -15.34
CA PHE A 35 -1.27 4.02 -14.42
C PHE A 35 -0.77 4.46 -13.04
N ASP A 36 0.23 3.80 -12.47
CA ASP A 36 0.72 4.09 -11.13
C ASP A 36 1.51 5.41 -11.06
N ILE A 37 2.32 5.73 -12.08
CA ILE A 37 3.16 6.94 -12.10
C ILE A 37 2.39 8.19 -12.54
N ALA A 38 1.48 8.08 -13.51
CA ALA A 38 0.82 9.23 -14.10
C ALA A 38 -0.71 9.16 -14.07
N GLY A 39 -1.30 8.02 -14.44
CA GLY A 39 -2.75 7.89 -14.60
C GLY A 39 -3.53 8.16 -13.31
N ILE A 40 -3.31 7.35 -12.28
CA ILE A 40 -3.99 7.45 -10.97
C ILE A 40 -3.67 8.77 -10.28
N PRO A 41 -2.41 9.26 -10.26
CA PRO A 41 -2.14 10.54 -9.60
C PRO A 41 -2.74 11.76 -10.30
N LEU A 42 -2.85 11.75 -11.64
CA LEU A 42 -3.59 12.80 -12.38
C LEU A 42 -5.10 12.70 -12.15
N LEU A 43 -5.66 11.50 -12.15
CA LEU A 43 -7.06 11.27 -11.79
C LEU A 43 -7.37 11.81 -10.38
N ALA A 44 -6.51 11.54 -9.41
CA ALA A 44 -6.62 12.10 -8.06
C ALA A 44 -6.53 13.63 -8.08
N TYR A 45 -5.54 14.20 -8.78
CA TYR A 45 -5.37 15.66 -8.92
C TYR A 45 -6.63 16.35 -9.46
N PHE A 46 -7.14 15.87 -10.60
CA PHE A 46 -8.33 16.46 -11.22
C PHE A 46 -9.58 16.24 -10.36
N THR A 47 -9.74 15.08 -9.74
CA THR A 47 -10.86 14.81 -8.82
C THR A 47 -10.87 15.83 -7.68
N MET A 48 -9.75 16.00 -6.98
CA MET A 48 -9.63 16.96 -5.88
C MET A 48 -9.92 18.38 -6.35
N LYS A 49 -9.42 18.78 -7.52
CA LYS A 49 -9.72 20.07 -8.13
C LYS A 49 -11.21 20.26 -8.40
N PHE A 50 -11.90 19.25 -8.94
CA PHE A 50 -13.33 19.33 -9.25
C PHE A 50 -14.22 19.39 -8.00
N ILE A 51 -13.80 18.77 -6.89
CA ILE A 51 -14.55 18.82 -5.62
C ILE A 51 -14.18 20.03 -4.74
N GLY A 52 -13.47 21.02 -5.27
CA GLY A 52 -13.17 22.28 -4.58
C GLY A 52 -11.89 22.29 -3.74
N PHE A 53 -11.03 21.28 -3.88
CA PHE A 53 -9.75 21.15 -3.18
C PHE A 53 -8.58 21.16 -4.19
N PRO A 54 -8.30 22.29 -4.87
CA PRO A 54 -7.19 22.37 -5.80
C PRO A 54 -5.86 22.15 -5.05
N MET A 55 -5.03 21.24 -5.56
CA MET A 55 -3.68 21.01 -5.04
C MET A 55 -2.67 21.82 -5.86
N GLY A 56 -1.75 22.51 -5.20
CA GLY A 56 -0.58 23.08 -5.84
C GLY A 56 0.48 22.02 -6.10
N PHE A 57 1.64 22.46 -6.60
CA PHE A 57 2.76 21.56 -6.86
C PHE A 57 3.23 20.86 -5.58
N TYR A 58 3.38 21.59 -4.47
CA TYR A 58 3.95 21.04 -3.24
C TYR A 58 3.01 20.05 -2.57
N GLU A 59 1.70 20.34 -2.49
CA GLU A 59 0.72 19.41 -1.92
C GLU A 59 0.69 18.11 -2.73
N TRP A 60 0.64 18.24 -4.05
CA TRP A 60 0.63 17.09 -4.96
C TRP A 60 1.93 16.28 -4.92
N TRP A 61 3.08 16.96 -4.83
CA TRP A 61 4.40 16.32 -4.71
C TRP A 61 4.53 15.53 -3.40
N VAL A 62 4.11 16.11 -2.27
CA VAL A 62 4.14 15.41 -0.97
C VAL A 62 3.24 14.17 -1.02
N CYS A 63 2.05 14.26 -1.61
CA CYS A 63 1.19 13.09 -1.81
C CYS A 63 1.89 11.99 -2.62
N HIS A 64 2.62 12.35 -3.69
CA HIS A 64 3.42 11.39 -4.46
C HIS A 64 4.47 10.69 -3.60
N GLN A 65 5.22 11.45 -2.80
CA GLN A 65 6.26 10.87 -1.95
C GLN A 65 5.69 9.86 -0.95
N TYR A 66 4.48 10.11 -0.43
CA TYR A 66 3.79 9.17 0.46
C TYR A 66 3.43 7.86 -0.24
N ILE A 67 2.95 7.92 -1.48
CA ILE A 67 2.64 6.72 -2.27
C ILE A 67 3.91 5.93 -2.59
N VAL A 68 4.97 6.61 -3.05
CA VAL A 68 6.25 5.98 -3.39
C VAL A 68 6.86 5.29 -2.17
N TRP A 69 6.89 5.96 -1.01
CA TRP A 69 7.42 5.38 0.21
C TRP A 69 6.59 4.20 0.72
N ALA A 70 5.26 4.29 0.66
CA ALA A 70 4.40 3.18 1.06
C ALA A 70 4.63 1.94 0.17
N GLU A 71 4.81 2.13 -1.13
CA GLU A 71 5.09 1.04 -2.07
C GLU A 71 6.47 0.43 -1.82
N LEU A 72 7.53 1.25 -1.73
CA LEU A 72 8.90 0.79 -1.45
C LEU A 72 8.99 0.04 -0.11
N ALA A 73 8.39 0.58 0.95
CA ALA A 73 8.41 -0.03 2.27
C ALA A 73 7.55 -1.30 2.32
N GLY A 74 6.37 -1.30 1.68
CA GLY A 74 5.52 -2.48 1.55
C GLY A 74 6.20 -3.62 0.79
N HIS A 75 7.07 -3.27 -0.16
CA HIS A 75 7.91 -4.23 -0.89
C HIS A 75 9.21 -4.60 -0.19
N SER A 76 9.52 -4.05 0.99
CA SER A 76 10.85 -4.22 1.60
C SER A 76 11.16 -5.63 2.08
N GLY A 77 10.14 -6.44 2.39
CA GLY A 77 10.31 -7.74 3.04
C GLY A 77 10.72 -7.64 4.52
N LEU A 78 10.75 -6.43 5.09
CA LEU A 78 11.11 -6.21 6.49
C LEU A 78 10.04 -6.78 7.43
N ARG A 79 10.50 -7.38 8.53
CA ARG A 79 9.64 -7.95 9.59
C ARG A 79 9.49 -6.95 10.73
N MET A 80 8.68 -5.92 10.50
CA MET A 80 8.42 -4.86 11.50
C MET A 80 7.01 -4.28 11.36
N ALA A 81 6.45 -3.79 12.47
CA ALA A 81 5.15 -3.13 12.52
C ALA A 81 5.26 -1.65 12.09
N ALA A 82 5.63 -1.41 10.83
CA ALA A 82 5.64 -0.07 10.24
C ALA A 82 4.39 0.17 9.40
N THR A 83 3.78 1.34 9.59
CA THR A 83 2.61 1.81 8.84
C THR A 83 3.03 2.88 7.83
N PRO A 84 2.34 3.03 6.69
CA PRO A 84 2.44 4.23 5.88
C PRO A 84 2.22 5.49 6.74
N PRO A 85 2.92 6.61 6.47
CA PRO A 85 2.73 7.83 7.25
C PRO A 85 1.29 8.32 7.17
N ASN A 86 0.59 8.31 8.31
CA ASN A 86 -0.82 8.69 8.39
C ASN A 86 -1.15 9.22 9.80
N PRO A 87 -1.64 10.47 9.92
CA PRO A 87 -1.95 11.07 11.23
C PRO A 87 -3.10 10.37 11.96
N PHE A 88 -3.89 9.57 11.26
CA PHE A 88 -5.04 8.83 11.80
C PHE A 88 -4.73 7.37 12.11
N ASN A 89 -3.46 6.95 12.13
CA ASN A 89 -3.10 5.56 12.45
C ASN A 89 -3.59 5.09 13.82
N TRP A 90 -3.65 5.98 14.82
CA TRP A 90 -4.22 5.66 16.13
C TRP A 90 -5.69 5.24 16.02
N LEU A 91 -6.48 5.95 15.20
CA LEU A 91 -7.89 5.67 14.97
C LEU A 91 -8.06 4.39 14.16
N LEU A 92 -7.28 4.23 13.10
CA LEU A 92 -7.29 3.03 12.27
C LEU A 92 -6.98 1.77 13.10
N ARG A 93 -6.03 1.85 14.04
CA ARG A 93 -5.70 0.75 14.96
C ARG A 93 -6.86 0.34 15.85
N MET A 94 -7.69 1.29 16.32
CA MET A 94 -8.89 0.96 17.11
C MET A 94 -9.87 0.07 16.34
N PHE A 95 -9.88 0.18 15.01
CA PHE A 95 -10.72 -0.64 14.12
C PHE A 95 -9.95 -1.76 13.41
N ALA A 96 -8.70 -2.01 13.82
CA ALA A 96 -7.78 -2.96 13.16
C ALA A 96 -7.70 -2.75 11.64
N ALA A 97 -7.77 -1.48 11.21
CA ALA A 97 -7.82 -1.00 9.84
C ALA A 97 -6.52 -0.31 9.39
N GLU A 98 -5.50 -0.29 10.25
CA GLU A 98 -4.16 0.16 9.89
C GLU A 98 -3.53 -0.85 8.92
N LEU A 99 -2.76 -0.34 7.95
CA LEU A 99 -1.95 -1.15 7.06
C LEU A 99 -0.51 -1.18 7.61
N ILE A 100 0.10 -2.36 7.70
CA ILE A 100 1.53 -2.50 7.97
C ILE A 100 2.24 -3.25 6.83
N ILE A 101 3.57 -3.27 6.85
CA ILE A 101 4.40 -3.96 5.83
C ILE A 101 3.93 -5.39 5.56
N GLU A 102 3.63 -6.17 6.60
CA GLU A 102 3.16 -7.56 6.45
C GLU A 102 1.87 -7.67 5.62
N ASP A 103 0.95 -6.71 5.74
CA ASP A 103 -0.32 -6.75 5.02
C ASP A 103 -0.10 -6.69 3.50
N HIS A 104 0.87 -5.87 3.06
CA HIS A 104 1.32 -5.77 1.66
C HIS A 104 2.12 -7.02 1.23
N ASP A 105 2.97 -7.56 2.09
CA ASP A 105 3.66 -8.83 1.82
C ASP A 105 2.66 -9.97 1.57
N LEU A 106 1.63 -10.11 2.43
CA LEU A 106 0.58 -11.10 2.26
C LEU A 106 -0.25 -10.89 0.98
N HIS A 107 -0.49 -9.63 0.62
CA HIS A 107 -1.14 -9.25 -0.63
C HIS A 107 -0.39 -9.82 -1.85
N HIS A 108 0.94 -9.63 -1.89
CA HIS A 108 1.81 -10.15 -2.94
C HIS A 108 1.96 -11.68 -2.92
N ARG A 109 2.19 -12.24 -1.73
CA ARG A 109 2.40 -13.68 -1.52
C ARG A 109 1.21 -14.50 -2.00
N LYS A 110 -0.02 -14.07 -1.72
CA LYS A 110 -1.24 -14.79 -2.13
C LYS A 110 -1.60 -14.56 -3.60
N GLY A 111 -1.49 -13.32 -4.10
CA GLY A 111 -1.74 -13.00 -5.51
C GLY A 111 -3.14 -13.40 -6.03
N TRP A 112 -3.27 -13.68 -7.32
CA TRP A 112 -4.58 -13.79 -8.00
C TRP A 112 -5.64 -14.67 -7.30
N LYS A 113 -6.90 -14.21 -7.29
CA LYS A 113 -8.12 -14.85 -6.73
C LYS A 113 -8.11 -15.16 -5.23
N THR A 114 -6.95 -15.26 -4.61
CA THR A 114 -6.80 -15.45 -3.15
C THR A 114 -6.13 -14.25 -2.48
N SER A 115 -5.93 -13.16 -3.22
CA SER A 115 -5.42 -11.89 -2.71
C SER A 115 -6.46 -11.23 -1.80
N ALA A 116 -5.95 -10.35 -0.95
CA ALA A 116 -6.64 -9.57 0.06
C ALA A 116 -5.78 -8.34 0.36
N ASN A 117 -6.22 -7.47 1.26
CA ASN A 117 -5.50 -6.28 1.70
C ASN A 117 -5.12 -5.38 0.50
N TYR A 118 -6.13 -4.95 -0.27
CA TYR A 118 -5.95 -4.16 -1.49
C TYR A 118 -5.58 -2.71 -1.23
N GLY A 119 -5.81 -2.20 -0.02
CA GLY A 119 -5.49 -0.83 0.33
C GLY A 119 -3.98 -0.57 0.39
N LYS A 120 -3.53 0.51 -0.25
CA LYS A 120 -2.11 0.94 -0.25
C LYS A 120 -1.70 1.80 0.94
N GLN A 121 -2.65 2.47 1.59
CA GLN A 121 -2.39 3.40 2.71
C GLN A 121 -2.99 2.92 4.02
N THR A 122 -4.13 2.24 3.95
CA THR A 122 -4.88 1.71 5.10
C THR A 122 -5.63 0.46 4.66
N ARG A 123 -6.05 -0.39 5.60
CA ARG A 123 -7.01 -1.48 5.36
C ARG A 123 -8.45 -1.07 5.66
N LEU A 124 -8.75 0.24 5.75
CA LEU A 124 -10.10 0.72 6.06
C LEU A 124 -11.14 0.19 5.07
N TRP A 125 -10.86 0.34 3.78
CA TRP A 125 -11.74 -0.16 2.73
C TRP A 125 -11.75 -1.69 2.68
N ASP A 126 -10.63 -2.34 3.00
CA ASP A 126 -10.58 -3.79 3.12
C ASP A 126 -11.48 -4.32 4.23
N ARG A 127 -11.57 -3.60 5.36
CA ARG A 127 -12.50 -3.92 6.45
C ARG A 127 -13.95 -3.73 6.01
N ILE A 128 -14.26 -2.60 5.38
CA ILE A 128 -15.62 -2.27 4.94
C ILE A 128 -16.13 -3.26 3.88
N PHE A 129 -15.28 -3.66 2.94
CA PHE A 129 -15.67 -4.51 1.81
C PHE A 129 -15.32 -6.00 1.99
N GLY A 130 -14.84 -6.41 3.17
CA GLY A 130 -14.58 -7.81 3.49
C GLY A 130 -13.38 -8.41 2.75
N THR A 131 -12.41 -7.60 2.36
CA THR A 131 -11.17 -8.03 1.69
C THR A 131 -9.95 -7.96 2.61
N CYS A 132 -10.15 -7.71 3.90
CA CYS A 132 -9.09 -7.77 4.91
C CYS A 132 -8.80 -9.22 5.29
N ARG A 133 -7.53 -9.59 5.39
CA ARG A 133 -7.10 -10.90 5.92
C ARG A 133 -6.24 -10.78 7.17
N ASP A 134 -6.22 -11.87 7.91
CA ASP A 134 -5.43 -11.97 9.13
C ASP A 134 -3.94 -11.98 8.82
N ARG A 135 -3.21 -11.31 9.71
CA ARG A 135 -1.75 -11.37 9.79
C ARG A 135 -1.33 -12.74 10.28
N VAL A 136 -0.13 -13.17 9.91
CA VAL A 136 0.45 -14.46 10.30
C VAL A 136 1.71 -14.31 11.16
N GLU A 137 2.33 -13.13 11.18
CA GLU A 137 3.54 -12.82 11.93
C GLU A 137 3.31 -11.69 12.95
N CYS A 138 2.83 -10.53 12.51
CA CYS A 138 2.66 -9.32 13.34
C CYS A 138 1.30 -9.30 14.05
N TYR A 139 1.02 -10.36 14.82
CA TYR A 139 -0.04 -10.32 15.83
C TYR A 139 0.31 -9.27 16.90
N HIS A 140 -0.69 -8.61 17.48
CA HIS A 140 -0.47 -7.55 18.46
C HIS A 140 0.42 -7.98 19.65
N ALA A 141 0.27 -9.23 20.09
CA ALA A 141 1.07 -9.82 21.17
C ALA A 141 2.52 -10.14 20.78
N ASN A 142 2.83 -10.20 19.49
CA ASN A 142 4.16 -10.49 18.97
C ASN A 142 4.98 -9.22 18.67
N ILE A 143 4.37 -8.04 18.76
CA ILE A 143 5.03 -6.77 18.46
C ILE A 143 5.61 -6.20 19.75
N GLU A 144 6.92 -5.92 19.75
CA GLU A 144 7.55 -5.10 20.80
C GLU A 144 7.23 -3.63 20.54
N TRP A 145 6.34 -3.07 21.36
CA TRP A 145 5.87 -1.68 21.19
C TRP A 145 6.76 -0.65 21.87
N ASN A 146 7.66 -1.07 22.77
CA ASN A 146 8.56 -0.16 23.48
C ASN A 146 9.87 0.07 22.72
N GLU A 147 10.17 -0.75 21.70
CA GLU A 147 11.37 -0.63 20.88
C GLU A 147 10.99 -0.08 19.49
N GLN A 148 11.39 1.16 19.21
CA GLN A 148 11.16 1.78 17.91
C GLN A 148 12.40 1.63 17.03
N VAL A 149 12.20 1.11 15.81
CA VAL A 149 13.26 1.06 14.81
C VAL A 149 13.51 2.48 14.28
N THR A 150 14.73 2.97 14.45
CA THR A 150 15.16 4.25 13.91
C THR A 150 15.38 4.14 12.40
N MET A 151 14.73 4.99 11.63
CA MET A 151 15.05 5.21 10.22
C MET A 151 16.06 6.36 10.13
N PRO A 152 17.35 6.09 9.90
CA PRO A 152 18.36 7.14 9.86
C PRO A 152 18.07 8.08 8.69
N ILE A 153 18.08 9.38 8.99
CA ILE A 153 17.93 10.45 8.01
C ILE A 153 19.27 10.95 7.45
N PHE A 154 20.40 10.41 7.97
CA PHE A 154 21.79 10.70 7.59
C PHE A 154 22.63 9.42 7.64
#